data_AF-A0A163BY74-F1
#
_entry.id   AF-A0A163BY74-F1
#
_cell.length_a   1.000
_cell.length_b   1.000
_cell.length_c   1.000
_cell.angle_alpha   90.00
_cell.angle_beta   90.00
_cell.angle_gamma   90.00
#
_symmetry.space_group_name_H-M   'P 1'
#
loop_
_entity.id
_entity.type
_entity.pdbx_description
1 polymer ?
#
loop_
_entity_poly.entity_id
_entity_poly.type
_entity_poly.pdbx_seq_one_letter_code
_entity_poly.pdbx_strand_id
1 'polypeptide(L)'
;MNMSVYITKEIPVSSHIKKYLKYTFGSTYTFNQKDFFGKLITSVFKKGYRKRVVVKCDDIYTIKLKAYQVKILGNLIEWEECVSLNKAIDSFFRRQVFFHMDMNRKLDKDNSYPAMVQCLFEMDITEDDINYDSLYRDYKRKCSYPKTTRKKINYESDNNAA
;
A
#
# COMPACT_ATOMS: atom_id res chain seq x y z
N MET A 1 -37.21 -3.40 0.75
CA MET A 1 -35.81 -3.08 0.39
C MET A 1 -35.03 -2.84 1.67
N ASN A 2 -34.13 -3.73 2.08
CA ASN A 2 -33.26 -3.47 3.23
C ASN A 2 -32.19 -2.46 2.80
N MET A 3 -32.32 -1.21 3.23
CA MET A 3 -31.21 -0.26 3.18
C MET A 3 -30.09 -0.82 4.03
N SER A 4 -28.94 -1.10 3.42
CA SER A 4 -27.75 -1.53 4.15
C SER A 4 -27.28 -0.35 5.00
N VAL A 5 -27.49 -0.42 6.31
CA VAL A 5 -26.96 0.59 7.24
C VAL A 5 -25.44 0.45 7.28
N TYR A 6 -24.76 1.50 6.82
CA TYR A 6 -23.31 1.60 6.89
C TYR A 6 -22.91 2.42 8.12
N ILE A 7 -21.89 1.93 8.81
CA ILE A 7 -21.19 2.61 9.90
C ILE A 7 -19.85 3.06 9.35
N THR A 8 -19.51 4.32 9.58
CA THR A 8 -18.23 4.89 9.17
C THR A 8 -17.20 4.73 10.28
N LYS A 9 -15.97 4.39 9.90
CA LYS A 9 -14.79 4.36 10.76
C LYS A 9 -13.67 5.18 10.15
N GLU A 10 -12.96 5.88 11.01
CA GLU A 10 -11.83 6.73 10.66
C GLU A 10 -10.54 6.01 11.04
N ILE A 11 -9.59 5.96 10.11
CA ILE A 11 -8.27 5.40 10.35
C ILE A 11 -7.20 6.50 10.29
N PRO A 12 -6.37 6.64 11.33
CA PRO A 12 -5.21 7.52 11.28
C PRO A 12 -4.17 6.95 10.32
N VAL A 13 -3.71 7.78 9.39
CA VAL A 13 -2.69 7.44 8.37
C VAL A 13 -1.76 8.64 8.14
N SER A 14 -0.56 8.41 7.60
CA SER A 14 0.28 9.52 7.14
C SER A 14 -0.25 10.13 5.83
N SER A 15 0.11 11.37 5.53
CA SER A 15 -0.45 12.13 4.40
C SER A 15 -0.25 11.45 3.05
N HIS A 16 0.96 10.95 2.77
CA HIS A 16 1.23 10.20 1.54
C HIS A 16 0.37 8.94 1.41
N ILE A 17 0.02 8.29 2.55
CA ILE A 17 -0.83 7.12 2.57
C ILE A 17 -2.29 7.48 2.32
N LYS A 18 -2.78 8.60 2.87
CA LYS A 18 -4.11 9.10 2.55
C LYS A 18 -4.27 9.35 1.05
N LYS A 19 -3.29 10.02 0.43
CA LYS A 19 -3.28 10.30 -1.01
C LYS A 19 -3.23 9.01 -1.84
N TYR A 20 -2.36 8.07 -1.46
CA TYR A 20 -2.32 6.73 -2.06
C TYR A 20 -3.65 5.97 -1.97
N LEU A 21 -4.29 5.96 -0.79
CA LEU A 21 -5.58 5.31 -0.58
C LEU A 21 -6.70 5.99 -1.38
N LYS A 22 -6.68 7.32 -1.47
CA LYS A 22 -7.62 8.09 -2.30
C LYS A 22 -7.47 7.75 -3.78
N TYR A 23 -6.25 7.70 -4.29
CA TYR A 23 -5.97 7.31 -5.66
C TYR A 23 -6.45 5.88 -5.95
N THR A 24 -6.24 4.96 -5.01
CA THR A 24 -6.51 3.52 -5.23
C THR A 24 -7.98 3.12 -4.99
N PHE A 25 -8.62 3.70 -3.97
CA PHE A 25 -9.93 3.27 -3.46
C PHE A 25 -10.97 4.41 -3.40
N GLY A 26 -10.60 5.62 -3.82
CA GLY A 26 -11.43 6.82 -3.71
C GLY A 26 -11.41 7.44 -2.33
N SER A 27 -12.15 8.53 -2.15
CA SER A 27 -12.22 9.29 -0.88
C SER A 27 -12.78 8.50 0.30
N THR A 28 -13.52 7.43 0.03
CA THR A 28 -14.07 6.56 1.06
C THR A 28 -14.10 5.13 0.57
N TYR A 29 -13.46 4.24 1.31
CA TYR A 29 -13.44 2.82 0.98
C TYR A 29 -14.64 2.11 1.60
N THR A 30 -15.38 1.32 0.82
CA THR A 30 -16.41 0.41 1.35
C THR A 30 -15.79 -0.94 1.63
N PHE A 31 -15.76 -1.35 2.89
CA PHE A 31 -15.05 -2.54 3.33
C PHE A 31 -15.57 -3.82 2.67
N ASN A 32 -14.65 -4.51 2.00
CA ASN A 32 -14.88 -5.77 1.34
C ASN A 32 -13.76 -6.77 1.67
N GLN A 33 -14.08 -7.75 2.50
CA GLN A 33 -13.15 -8.78 2.97
C GLN A 33 -12.53 -9.65 1.84
N LYS A 34 -13.09 -9.62 0.63
CA LYS A 34 -12.57 -10.38 -0.51
C LYS A 34 -11.44 -9.66 -1.24
N ASP A 35 -11.41 -8.34 -1.20
CA ASP A 35 -10.39 -7.55 -1.87
C ASP A 35 -9.10 -7.47 -1.05
N PHE A 36 -8.05 -6.92 -1.66
CA PHE A 36 -6.75 -6.79 -1.03
C PHE A 36 -6.79 -5.95 0.25
N PHE A 37 -7.46 -4.79 0.22
CA PHE A 37 -7.44 -3.86 1.34
C PHE A 37 -8.27 -4.37 2.52
N GLY A 38 -9.43 -4.95 2.25
CA GLY A 38 -10.24 -5.62 3.25
C GLY A 38 -9.53 -6.84 3.87
N LYS A 39 -8.77 -7.60 3.09
CA LYS A 39 -7.89 -8.67 3.61
C LYS A 39 -6.77 -8.11 4.49
N LEU A 40 -6.16 -6.99 4.10
CA LEU A 40 -5.10 -6.32 4.86
C LEU A 40 -5.64 -5.86 6.21
N ILE A 41 -6.72 -5.09 6.20
CA ILE A 41 -7.48 -4.64 7.38
C ILE A 41 -7.78 -5.85 8.28
N THR A 42 -8.40 -6.89 7.73
CA THR A 42 -8.73 -8.12 8.49
C THR A 42 -7.49 -8.78 9.10
N SER A 43 -6.38 -8.86 8.36
CA SER A 43 -5.15 -9.51 8.82
C SER A 43 -4.50 -8.78 9.98
N VAL A 44 -4.43 -7.45 9.90
CA VAL A 44 -3.86 -6.61 10.94
C VAL A 44 -4.70 -6.72 12.22
N PHE A 45 -6.03 -6.73 12.11
CA PHE A 45 -6.92 -6.83 13.27
C PHE A 45 -7.00 -8.24 13.88
N LYS A 46 -6.96 -9.30 13.07
CA LYS A 46 -6.97 -10.69 13.57
C LYS A 46 -5.74 -11.07 14.39
N LYS A 47 -4.57 -10.48 14.10
CA LYS A 47 -3.30 -10.83 14.76
C LYS A 47 -3.18 -10.29 16.19
N GLY A 48 -4.20 -9.57 16.68
CA GLY A 48 -4.13 -8.84 17.94
C GLY A 48 -3.28 -7.58 17.75
N TYR A 49 -3.91 -6.42 17.89
CA TYR A 49 -3.17 -5.17 17.88
C TYR A 49 -2.27 -5.12 19.11
N ARG A 50 -0.96 -5.06 18.91
CA ARG A 50 -0.05 -4.69 20.00
C ARG A 50 -0.19 -3.18 20.17
N LYS A 51 -0.72 -2.73 21.32
CA LYS A 51 -0.62 -1.34 21.77
C LYS A 51 0.84 -0.91 21.61
N ARG A 52 1.13 -0.12 20.59
CA ARG A 52 2.44 0.49 20.37
C ARG A 52 2.22 1.98 20.39
N VAL A 53 3.22 2.69 20.92
CA VAL A 53 3.33 4.16 21.02
C VAL A 53 2.55 4.84 19.90
N VAL A 54 1.64 5.74 20.29
CA VAL A 54 0.85 6.59 19.40
C VAL A 54 1.80 7.20 18.37
N VAL A 55 1.70 6.75 17.12
CA VAL A 55 2.40 7.40 16.02
C VAL A 55 1.52 8.56 15.61
N LYS A 56 2.07 9.78 15.66
CA LYS A 56 1.43 10.94 15.03
C LYS A 56 1.18 10.59 13.57
N CYS A 57 -0.09 10.35 13.26
CA CYS A 57 -0.57 10.29 11.91
C CYS A 57 -1.18 11.64 11.64
N ASP A 58 -0.72 12.30 10.60
CA ASP A 58 -1.09 13.70 10.32
C ASP A 58 -2.45 13.78 9.61
N ASP A 59 -3.06 12.63 9.32
CA ASP A 59 -4.22 12.54 8.45
C ASP A 59 -5.17 11.39 8.81
N ILE A 60 -6.41 11.49 8.30
CA ILE A 60 -7.49 10.51 8.50
C ILE A 60 -8.02 10.03 7.15
N TYR A 61 -8.23 8.72 7.03
CA TYR A 61 -8.92 8.09 5.90
C TYR A 61 -10.19 7.36 6.35
N THR A 62 -11.22 7.38 5.51
CA THR A 62 -12.57 6.94 5.89
C THR A 62 -12.92 5.56 5.31
N ILE A 63 -13.44 4.68 6.16
CA ILE A 63 -13.90 3.34 5.80
C ILE A 63 -15.38 3.17 6.15
N LYS A 64 -16.19 2.71 5.19
CA LYS A 64 -17.59 2.34 5.38
C LYS A 64 -17.72 0.83 5.62
N LEU A 65 -18.40 0.46 6.69
CA LEU A 65 -18.61 -0.92 7.13
C LEU A 65 -20.11 -1.20 7.25
N LYS A 66 -20.56 -2.40 6.90
CA LYS A 66 -21.91 -2.86 7.24
C LYS A 66 -21.99 -3.20 8.73
N ALA A 67 -23.16 -3.08 9.34
CA ALA A 67 -23.36 -3.35 10.76
C ALA A 67 -22.78 -4.71 11.24
N TYR A 68 -22.97 -5.79 10.46
CA TYR A 68 -22.41 -7.10 10.80
C TYR A 68 -20.87 -7.13 10.74
N GLN A 69 -20.25 -6.36 9.85
CA GLN A 69 -18.80 -6.24 9.73
C GLN A 69 -18.23 -5.50 10.93
N VAL A 70 -18.95 -4.50 11.44
CA VAL A 70 -18.59 -3.82 12.69
C VAL A 70 -18.66 -4.75 13.89
N LYS A 71 -19.61 -5.69 13.95
CA LYS A 71 -19.62 -6.67 15.05
C LYS A 71 -18.39 -7.59 15.02
N ILE A 72 -17.94 -7.98 13.82
CA ILE A 72 -16.77 -8.85 13.62
C ILE A 72 -15.46 -8.09 13.86
N LEU A 73 -15.37 -6.84 13.39
CA LEU A 73 -14.17 -6.02 13.48
C LEU A 73 -14.14 -5.21 14.79
N GLY A 74 -15.21 -4.51 15.13
CA GLY A 74 -15.31 -3.56 16.24
C GLY A 74 -15.21 -4.14 17.65
N ASN A 75 -15.41 -5.45 17.86
CA ASN A 75 -15.11 -6.08 19.16
C ASN A 75 -13.59 -6.20 19.43
N LEU A 76 -12.72 -5.91 18.44
CA LEU A 76 -11.27 -6.09 18.51
C LEU A 76 -10.47 -4.78 18.46
N ILE A 77 -11.10 -3.60 18.43
CA ILE A 77 -10.42 -2.40 17.89
C ILE A 77 -10.65 -1.11 18.69
N GLU A 78 -9.54 -0.48 19.10
CA GLU A 78 -9.41 0.97 19.22
C GLU A 78 -8.74 1.48 17.92
N TRP A 79 -9.54 2.12 17.05
CA TRP A 79 -9.11 2.47 15.68
C TRP A 79 -8.10 3.61 15.69
N GLU A 80 -8.10 4.39 16.76
CA GLU A 80 -7.17 5.49 17.04
C GLU A 80 -5.71 5.03 17.21
N GLU A 81 -5.45 3.73 17.37
CA GLU A 81 -4.11 3.18 17.61
C GLU A 81 -3.56 2.37 16.42
N CYS A 82 -4.14 2.57 15.22
CA CYS A 82 -3.92 1.73 14.04
C CYS A 82 -2.54 1.87 13.32
N VAL A 83 -1.47 2.07 14.08
CA VAL A 83 -0.08 2.15 13.60
C VAL A 83 0.31 0.95 12.73
N SER A 84 -0.13 -0.25 13.12
CA SER A 84 0.18 -1.48 12.38
C SER A 84 -0.48 -1.50 11.00
N LEU A 85 -1.68 -0.94 10.87
CA LEU A 85 -2.38 -0.81 9.60
C LEU A 85 -1.69 0.23 8.72
N ASN A 86 -1.36 1.42 9.23
CA ASN A 86 -0.62 2.43 8.47
C ASN A 86 0.72 1.86 7.94
N LYS A 87 1.49 1.18 8.79
CA LYS A 87 2.74 0.52 8.38
C LYS A 87 2.54 -0.57 7.33
N ALA A 88 1.46 -1.36 7.46
CA ALA A 88 1.17 -2.40 6.49
C ALA A 88 0.78 -1.82 5.12
N ILE A 89 0.02 -0.72 5.11
CA ILE A 89 -0.34 0.01 3.89
C ILE A 89 0.91 0.67 3.30
N ASP A 90 1.73 1.36 4.10
CA ASP A 90 2.98 1.99 3.66
C ASP A 90 3.96 0.98 3.03
N SER A 91 4.10 -0.20 3.64
CA SER A 91 4.89 -1.27 3.06
C SER A 91 4.38 -1.72 1.69
N PHE A 92 3.06 -1.68 1.47
CA PHE A 92 2.46 -2.06 0.20
C PHE A 92 2.60 -0.94 -0.85
N PHE A 93 2.32 0.30 -0.47
CA PHE A 93 2.58 1.51 -1.26
C PHE A 93 4.01 1.53 -1.79
N ARG A 94 5.01 1.41 -0.90
CA ARG A 94 6.43 1.37 -1.28
C ARG A 94 6.74 0.22 -2.23
N ARG A 95 6.08 -0.92 -2.09
CA ARG A 95 6.27 -2.07 -3.00
C ARG A 95 5.77 -1.76 -4.41
N GLN A 96 4.65 -1.06 -4.55
CA GLN A 96 4.12 -0.64 -5.85
C GLN A 96 5.04 0.38 -6.52
N VAL A 97 5.47 1.42 -5.78
CA VAL A 97 6.42 2.42 -6.28
C VAL A 97 7.71 1.75 -6.72
N PHE A 98 8.29 0.88 -5.88
CA PHE A 98 9.55 0.20 -6.19
C PHE A 98 9.41 -0.78 -7.36
N PHE A 99 8.23 -1.40 -7.54
CA PHE A 99 7.95 -2.22 -8.70
C PHE A 99 7.96 -1.38 -9.99
N HIS A 100 7.32 -0.21 -9.97
CA HIS A 100 7.32 0.71 -11.10
C HIS A 100 8.75 1.21 -11.44
N MET A 101 9.54 1.54 -10.41
CA MET A 101 10.95 1.90 -10.58
C MET A 101 11.78 0.75 -11.15
N ASP A 102 11.57 -0.49 -10.66
CA ASP A 102 12.28 -1.68 -11.16
C ASP A 102 11.94 -1.98 -12.62
N MET A 103 10.70 -1.74 -13.06
CA MET A 103 10.31 -1.88 -14.47
C MET A 103 11.04 -0.87 -15.35
N ASN A 104 11.02 0.40 -14.97
CA ASN A 104 11.68 1.45 -15.74
C ASN A 104 13.21 1.30 -15.74
N ARG A 105 13.82 0.90 -14.61
CA ARG A 105 15.26 0.62 -14.53
C ARG A 105 15.72 -0.45 -15.51
N LYS A 106 14.87 -1.44 -15.81
CA LYS A 106 15.20 -2.52 -16.76
C LYS A 106 15.17 -2.05 -18.21
N LEU A 107 14.39 -1.02 -18.51
CA LEU A 107 14.36 -0.39 -19.83
C LEU A 107 15.56 0.54 -19.97
N ASP A 108 15.84 1.33 -18.93
CA ASP A 108 16.98 2.24 -18.86
C ASP A 108 17.39 2.43 -17.40
N LYS A 109 18.67 2.24 -17.11
CA LYS A 109 19.21 2.19 -15.74
C LYS A 109 18.97 3.48 -14.95
N ASP A 110 18.96 4.62 -15.64
CA ASP A 110 18.86 5.93 -15.00
C ASP A 110 17.40 6.38 -14.80
N ASN A 111 16.44 5.68 -15.40
CA ASN A 111 15.02 6.02 -15.31
C ASN A 111 14.32 5.61 -14.01
N SER A 112 15.04 5.06 -13.03
CA SER A 112 14.44 4.64 -11.76
C SER A 112 13.95 5.81 -10.89
N TYR A 113 14.71 6.91 -10.81
CA TYR A 113 14.31 8.09 -10.02
C TYR A 113 13.20 8.89 -10.72
N PRO A 114 13.29 9.23 -12.02
CA PRO A 114 12.18 9.88 -12.73
C PRO A 114 10.89 9.07 -12.66
N ALA A 115 10.96 7.73 -12.76
CA ALA A 115 9.78 6.88 -12.61
C ALA A 115 9.15 6.94 -11.21
N MET A 116 9.97 7.06 -10.16
CA MET A 116 9.46 7.29 -8.81
C MET A 116 8.69 8.62 -8.75
N VAL A 117 9.30 9.71 -9.22
CA VAL A 117 8.69 11.04 -9.21
C VAL A 117 7.38 11.05 -9.99
N GLN A 118 7.34 10.47 -11.19
CA GLN A 118 6.12 10.34 -11.98
C GLN A 118 5.04 9.55 -11.23
N CYS A 119 5.40 8.40 -10.66
CA CYS A 119 4.46 7.56 -9.93
C CYS A 119 3.85 8.28 -8.71
N LEU A 120 4.62 9.10 -8.01
CA LEU A 120 4.14 9.91 -6.88
C LEU A 120 3.27 11.06 -7.35
N PHE A 121 3.66 11.73 -8.44
CA PHE A 121 2.89 12.79 -9.07
C PHE A 121 1.48 12.34 -9.49
N GLU A 122 1.34 11.16 -10.10
CA GLU A 122 0.03 10.60 -10.46
C GLU A 122 -0.89 10.36 -9.24
N MET A 123 -0.29 10.15 -8.06
CA MET A 123 -1.02 9.97 -6.79
C MET A 123 -1.23 11.30 -6.04
N ASP A 124 -0.85 12.44 -6.64
CA ASP A 124 -0.83 13.76 -6.01
C ASP A 124 0.11 13.84 -4.78
N ILE A 125 1.06 12.93 -4.64
CA ILE A 125 2.02 12.91 -3.53
C ILE A 125 3.16 13.87 -3.85
N THR A 126 3.51 14.74 -2.90
CA THR A 126 4.57 15.76 -3.00
C THR A 126 5.72 15.48 -2.01
N GLU A 127 6.82 16.23 -2.12
CA GLU A 127 7.98 16.17 -1.22
C GLU A 127 7.61 16.46 0.25
N ASP A 128 6.56 17.27 0.46
CA ASP A 128 6.03 17.60 1.78
C ASP A 128 5.31 16.41 2.43
N ASP A 129 4.72 15.52 1.63
CA ASP A 129 4.06 14.30 2.13
C ASP A 129 5.07 13.20 2.47
N ILE A 130 6.11 13.07 1.66
CA ILE A 130 7.19 12.09 1.83
C ILE A 130 8.46 12.58 1.14
N ASN A 131 9.59 12.55 1.86
CA ASN A 131 10.88 12.92 1.29
C ASN A 131 11.33 11.92 0.21
N TYR A 132 11.46 12.39 -1.04
CA TYR A 132 11.76 11.57 -2.21
C TYR A 132 13.16 10.99 -2.15
N ASP A 133 14.14 11.77 -1.68
CA ASP A 133 15.52 11.29 -1.52
C ASP A 133 15.60 10.11 -0.54
N SER A 134 14.86 10.17 0.55
CA SER A 134 14.80 9.10 1.55
C SER A 134 14.11 7.87 0.98
N LEU A 135 13.00 8.05 0.26
CA LEU A 135 12.31 6.96 -0.43
C LEU A 135 13.20 6.29 -1.49
N TYR A 136 13.95 7.08 -2.25
CA TYR A 136 14.88 6.59 -3.26
C TYR A 136 16.08 5.86 -2.64
N ARG A 137 16.62 6.35 -1.52
CA ARG A 137 17.65 5.64 -0.75
C ARG A 137 17.15 4.30 -0.24
N ASP A 138 15.90 4.23 0.25
CA ASP A 138 15.28 2.97 0.66
C ASP A 138 15.14 1.98 -0.50
N TYR A 139 14.76 2.47 -1.68
CA TYR A 139 14.75 1.66 -2.90
C TYR A 139 16.14 1.08 -3.21
N LYS A 140 17.16 1.94 -3.27
CA LYS A 140 18.55 1.51 -3.57
C LYS A 140 19.03 0.43 -2.61
N ARG A 141 18.79 0.62 -1.29
CA ARG A 141 19.12 -0.40 -0.27
C ARG A 141 18.50 -1.75 -0.60
N LYS A 142 17.21 -1.81 -0.97
CA LYS A 142 16.53 -3.06 -1.32
C LYS A 142 17.02 -3.71 -2.62
N CYS A 143 17.56 -2.93 -3.55
CA CYS A 143 18.14 -3.45 -4.78
C CYS A 143 19.57 -3.96 -4.62
N SER A 144 20.34 -3.40 -3.68
CA SER A 144 21.72 -3.81 -3.38
C SER A 144 21.80 -5.15 -2.63
N TYR A 145 20.72 -5.63 -2.02
CA TYR A 145 20.69 -6.99 -1.48
C TYR A 145 20.56 -8.01 -2.62
N PRO A 146 21.50 -8.98 -2.76
CA PRO A 146 21.46 -9.94 -3.85
C PRO A 146 20.18 -10.77 -3.77
N LYS A 147 19.29 -10.58 -4.74
CA LYS A 147 18.20 -11.53 -5.01
C LYS A 147 18.85 -12.74 -5.65
N THR A 148 18.75 -13.91 -5.01
CA THR A 148 19.20 -15.20 -5.56
C THR A 148 18.86 -15.29 -7.05
N THR A 149 19.89 -15.48 -7.86
CA THR A 149 19.87 -15.39 -9.32
C THR A 149 18.77 -16.31 -9.87
N ARG A 150 17.68 -15.75 -10.39
CA ARG A 150 16.74 -16.53 -11.21
C ARG A 150 17.48 -16.87 -12.50
N LYS A 151 17.67 -18.17 -12.79
CA LYS A 151 18.21 -18.66 -14.07
C LYS A 151 17.38 -18.03 -15.20
N LYS A 152 18.07 -17.47 -16.19
CA LYS A 152 17.45 -17.00 -17.43
C LYS A 152 16.68 -18.18 -18.04
N ILE A 153 15.40 -17.98 -18.34
CA ILE A 153 14.64 -18.91 -19.17
C ILE A 153 15.05 -18.56 -20.60
N ASN A 154 15.80 -19.45 -21.25
CA ASN A 154 16.08 -19.35 -22.68
C ASN A 154 14.81 -19.81 -23.40
N TYR A 155 14.18 -18.92 -24.16
CA TYR A 155 13.20 -19.32 -25.17
C TYR A 155 14.00 -19.67 -26.42
N GLU A 156 14.34 -20.94 -26.58
CA GLU A 156 14.75 -21.45 -27.89
C GLU A 156 13.49 -21.51 -28.75
N SER A 157 13.47 -20.66 -29.79
CA SER A 157 12.48 -20.74 -30.85
C SER A 157 12.84 -21.94 -31.73
N ASP A 158 12.11 -23.04 -31.53
CA ASP A 158 12.05 -24.16 -32.47
C ASP A 158 11.45 -23.69 -33.79
N ASN A 159 12.26 -23.05 -34.62
CA ASN A 159 12.02 -22.89 -36.04
C ASN A 159 13.11 -23.66 -36.77
N ASN A 160 12.84 -24.92 -37.07
CA ASN A 160 13.26 -25.60 -38.29
C ASN A 160 12.59 -26.99 -38.35
N ALA A 161 11.35 -27.00 -38.83
CA ALA A 161 10.79 -28.15 -39.52
C ALA A 161 10.76 -27.79 -41.01
N ALA A 162 11.76 -28.29 -41.74
CA ALA A 162 11.78 -28.40 -43.19
C ALA A 162 12.51 -29.69 -43.55
#